data_AF-A0A7U9WYU4-F1
#
_entry.id   AF-A0A7U9WYU4-F1
#
_cell.length_a   1.000
_cell.length_b   1.000
_cell.length_c   1.000
_cell.angle_alpha   90.00
_cell.angle_beta   90.00
_cell.angle_gamma   90.00
#
_symmetry.space_group_name_H-M   'P 1'
#
loop_
_entity.id
_entity.type
_entity.pdbx_description
1 polymer ?
#
loop_
_entity_poly.entity_id
_entity_poly.type
_entity_poly.pdbx_seq_one_letter_code
_entity_poly.pdbx_strand_id
1 'polypeptide(L)'
;MNYYFIDYENVHADGFIGIENLGEDDIICVMYTEQSKTFSLELVEKIVRQKAKLESYKAGTGAKNALDFQLSSYLGYMIAKGEKTEDRFYIVSKDTGFNRLVDFWVERGVTVKRIVNLEHNKKVLEMVSTLEQEKPKGKSKSKVSDSNKATKEELLQYLSEEEYSDKILEIFNSYKTKVAINNGLTKEFRDSQKSSAIYKKLKSLLKEKQKS
;
A
#
# COMPACT_ATOMS: atom_id res chain seq x y z
N MET A 1 14.00 12.47 -1.46
CA MET A 1 14.31 11.80 -0.17
C MET A 1 13.05 11.11 0.33
N ASN A 2 13.13 10.06 1.16
CA ASN A 2 11.94 9.49 1.78
C ASN A 2 11.90 9.81 3.28
N TYR A 3 10.73 10.23 3.75
CA TYR A 3 10.46 10.54 5.15
C TYR A 3 9.43 9.56 5.70
N TYR A 4 9.76 8.86 6.78
CA TYR A 4 8.89 7.89 7.43
C TYR A 4 8.48 8.39 8.81
N PHE A 5 7.22 8.79 8.97
CA PHE A 5 6.62 9.20 10.23
C PHE A 5 5.99 7.97 10.87
N ILE A 6 6.68 7.38 11.83
CA ILE A 6 6.27 6.15 12.50
C ILE A 6 5.42 6.49 13.70
N ASP A 7 4.17 6.06 13.66
CA ASP A 7 3.25 6.06 14.79
C ASP A 7 3.54 4.82 15.66
N TYR A 8 4.54 4.96 16.53
CA TYR A 8 5.07 3.83 17.29
C TYR A 8 4.05 3.24 18.28
N GLU A 9 3.10 4.07 18.75
CA GLU A 9 1.99 3.61 19.59
C GLU A 9 1.12 2.58 18.87
N ASN A 10 0.92 2.76 17.57
CA ASN A 10 0.05 1.91 16.78
C ASN A 10 0.77 0.69 16.17
N VAL A 11 1.99 0.87 15.65
CA VAL A 11 2.70 -0.19 14.90
C VAL A 11 3.83 -0.87 15.66
N HIS A 12 4.32 -0.27 16.74
CA HIS A 12 5.46 -0.79 17.51
C HIS A 12 6.63 -1.24 16.60
N ALA A 13 7.25 -2.37 16.90
CA ALA A 13 8.33 -2.95 16.10
C ALA A 13 7.89 -3.37 14.68
N ASP A 14 6.61 -3.72 14.46
CA ASP A 14 6.11 -4.12 13.13
C ASP A 14 6.25 -3.00 12.11
N GLY A 15 6.21 -1.74 12.57
CA GLY A 15 6.39 -0.57 11.72
C GLY A 15 7.73 -0.57 10.98
N PHE A 16 8.74 -1.25 11.51
CA PHE A 16 10.10 -1.30 10.97
C PHE A 16 10.36 -2.53 10.10
N ILE A 17 9.36 -3.39 9.88
CA ILE A 17 9.50 -4.50 8.92
C ILE A 17 9.82 -3.92 7.54
N GLY A 18 10.91 -4.37 6.93
CA GLY A 18 11.41 -3.83 5.66
C GLY A 18 12.45 -2.73 5.79
N ILE A 19 12.98 -2.48 6.99
CA ILE A 19 14.02 -1.48 7.24
C ILE A 19 15.26 -1.63 6.35
N GLU A 20 15.58 -2.85 5.93
CA GLU A 20 16.69 -3.15 5.03
C GLU A 20 16.54 -2.53 3.63
N ASN A 21 15.37 -2.00 3.30
CA ASN A 21 15.08 -1.34 2.03
C ASN A 21 15.22 0.20 2.11
N LEU A 22 15.72 0.73 3.22
CA LEU A 22 15.98 2.16 3.37
C LEU A 22 17.33 2.55 2.75
N GLY A 23 17.37 3.73 2.14
CA GLY A 23 18.60 4.35 1.66
C GLY A 23 19.30 5.19 2.73
N GLU A 24 20.54 5.59 2.48
CA GLU A 24 21.34 6.42 3.40
C GLU A 24 20.73 7.82 3.61
N ASP A 25 20.01 8.34 2.61
CA ASP A 25 19.33 9.63 2.68
C ASP A 25 17.94 9.54 3.35
N ASP A 26 17.44 8.34 3.66
CA ASP A 26 16.11 8.19 4.23
C ASP A 26 16.06 8.65 5.69
N ILE A 27 14.95 9.31 6.06
CA ILE A 27 14.75 9.87 7.38
C ILE A 27 13.58 9.17 8.06
N ILE A 28 13.85 8.61 9.24
CA ILE A 28 12.87 7.96 10.10
C ILE A 28 12.56 8.90 11.27
N CYS A 29 11.31 9.31 11.39
CA CYS A 29 10.79 10.13 12.48
C CYS A 29 9.83 9.28 13.33
N VAL A 30 10.28 8.85 14.51
CA VAL A 30 9.51 7.99 15.41
C VAL A 30 8.74 8.83 16.41
N MET A 31 7.42 8.85 16.29
CA MET A 31 6.51 9.45 17.26
C MET A 31 6.05 8.37 18.24
N TYR A 32 6.21 8.58 19.55
CA TYR A 32 5.97 7.54 20.55
C TYR A 32 5.36 8.09 21.84
N THR A 33 4.64 7.26 22.60
CA THR A 33 4.02 7.64 23.89
C THR A 33 4.79 7.06 25.08
N GLU A 34 4.47 7.48 26.30
CA GLU A 34 5.07 6.88 27.49
C GLU A 34 4.76 5.38 27.62
N GLN A 35 3.56 5.00 27.19
CA GLN A 35 3.05 3.62 27.20
C GLN A 35 3.72 2.76 26.12
N SER A 36 4.19 3.39 25.04
CA SER A 36 4.86 2.73 23.93
C SER A 36 6.22 3.40 23.67
N LYS A 37 7.23 3.04 24.47
CA LYS A 37 8.59 3.60 24.39
C LYS A 37 9.70 2.56 24.31
N THR A 38 9.36 1.28 24.44
CA THR A 38 10.35 0.19 24.51
C THR A 38 10.87 -0.11 23.12
N PHE A 39 12.14 0.20 22.87
CA PHE A 39 12.79 -0.02 21.59
C PHE A 39 13.87 -1.11 21.73
N SER A 40 13.85 -2.15 20.90
CA SER A 40 14.84 -3.24 21.00
C SER A 40 16.21 -2.82 20.44
N LEU A 41 17.28 -3.29 21.07
CA LEU A 41 18.65 -3.02 20.58
C LEU A 41 18.88 -3.58 19.17
N GLU A 42 18.32 -4.76 18.88
CA GLU A 42 18.38 -5.34 17.53
C GLU A 42 17.78 -4.42 16.45
N LEU A 43 16.75 -3.66 16.79
CA LEU A 43 16.15 -2.70 15.87
C LEU A 43 17.05 -1.49 15.68
N VAL A 44 17.68 -0.98 16.75
CA VAL A 44 18.68 0.10 16.66
C VAL A 44 19.84 -0.32 15.76
N GLU A 45 20.37 -1.54 15.95
CA GLU A 45 21.45 -2.06 15.11
C GLU A 45 21.08 -2.12 13.63
N LYS A 46 19.84 -2.51 13.31
CA LYS A 46 19.34 -2.51 11.93
C LYS A 46 19.27 -1.10 11.34
N ILE A 47 18.79 -0.11 12.11
CA ILE A 47 18.72 1.30 11.67
C ILE A 47 20.13 1.83 11.39
N VAL A 48 21.05 1.65 12.35
CA VAL A 48 22.44 2.11 12.23
C VAL A 48 23.13 1.49 11.02
N ARG A 49 22.86 0.20 10.73
CA ARG A 49 23.43 -0.49 9.56
C ARG A 49 23.02 0.13 8.23
N GLN A 50 21.80 0.65 8.12
CA GLN A 50 21.32 1.30 6.89
C GLN A 50 21.79 2.75 6.74
N LYS A 51 22.48 3.29 7.75
CA LYS A 51 22.86 4.72 7.85
C LYS A 51 21.69 5.69 7.71
N ALA A 52 20.46 5.21 7.85
CA ALA A 52 19.27 6.04 7.82
C ALA A 52 19.27 6.98 9.04
N LYS A 53 18.82 8.21 8.85
CA LYS A 53 18.72 9.17 9.94
C LYS A 53 17.53 8.82 10.81
N LEU A 54 17.76 8.65 12.12
CA LEU A 54 16.70 8.39 13.09
C LEU A 54 16.49 9.61 13.99
N GLU A 55 15.26 10.11 14.02
CA GLU A 55 14.78 11.12 14.95
C GLU A 55 13.63 10.54 15.77
N SER A 56 13.57 10.84 17.06
CA SER A 56 12.48 10.38 17.92
C SER A 56 11.85 11.54 18.69
N TYR A 57 10.53 11.49 18.83
CA TYR A 57 9.73 12.53 19.44
C TYR A 57 8.70 11.91 20.37
N LYS A 58 8.83 12.22 21.66
CA LYS A 58 7.86 11.82 22.65
C LYS A 58 6.59 12.66 22.51
N ALA A 59 5.45 12.01 22.36
CA ALA A 59 4.17 12.67 22.30
C ALA A 59 3.78 13.28 23.66
N GLY A 60 3.06 14.40 23.61
CA GLY A 60 2.50 15.04 24.81
C GLY A 60 1.49 14.14 25.50
N THR A 61 1.40 14.21 26.83
CA THR A 61 0.44 13.44 27.62
C THR A 61 -0.83 14.25 27.92
N GLY A 62 -1.92 13.56 28.29
CA GLY A 62 -3.13 14.21 28.83
C GLY A 62 -4.17 14.66 27.80
N ALA A 63 -3.91 14.50 26.50
CA ALA A 63 -4.88 14.75 25.44
C ALA A 63 -5.07 13.50 24.56
N LYS A 64 -6.32 13.21 24.20
CA LYS A 64 -6.65 12.14 23.26
C LYS A 64 -6.02 12.47 21.89
N ASN A 65 -5.38 11.49 21.26
CA ASN A 65 -4.75 11.61 19.94
C ASN A 65 -3.62 12.66 19.88
N ALA A 66 -2.95 12.96 21.00
CA ALA A 66 -1.84 13.91 21.02
C ALA A 66 -0.73 13.54 20.02
N LEU A 67 -0.45 12.25 19.88
CA LEU A 67 0.50 11.73 18.90
C LEU A 67 0.08 12.09 17.48
N ASP A 68 -1.17 11.82 17.09
CA ASP A 68 -1.70 12.12 15.75
C ASP A 68 -1.55 13.61 15.41
N PHE A 69 -1.87 14.50 16.35
CA PHE A 69 -1.75 15.94 16.16
C PHE A 69 -0.29 16.37 15.96
N GLN A 70 0.63 15.86 16.79
CA GLN A 70 2.04 16.20 16.68
C GLN A 70 2.66 15.61 15.41
N LEU A 71 2.28 14.38 15.03
CA LEU A 71 2.70 13.74 13.78
C LEU A 71 2.22 14.55 12.58
N SER A 72 0.94 14.91 12.55
CA SER A 72 0.34 15.71 11.48
C SER A 72 1.02 17.08 11.34
N SER A 73 1.30 17.72 12.48
CA SER A 73 1.97 19.02 12.52
C SER A 73 3.41 18.93 12.02
N TYR A 74 4.15 17.91 12.46
CA TYR A 74 5.53 17.71 12.04
C TYR A 74 5.63 17.31 10.57
N LEU A 75 4.71 16.47 10.07
CA LEU A 75 4.60 16.18 8.64
C LEU A 75 4.47 17.47 7.83
N GLY A 76 3.56 18.38 8.21
CA GLY A 76 3.40 19.67 7.55
C GLY A 76 4.66 20.53 7.59
N TYR A 77 5.35 20.58 8.74
CA TYR A 77 6.63 21.27 8.86
C TYR A 77 7.71 20.69 7.92
N MET A 78 7.82 19.36 7.84
CA MET A 78 8.79 18.71 6.97
C MET A 78 8.48 18.89 5.49
N ILE A 79 7.20 18.88 5.11
CA ILE A 79 6.77 19.23 3.75
C ILE A 79 7.20 20.65 3.39
N ALA A 80 6.99 21.62 4.30
CA ALA A 80 7.34 23.01 4.06
C ALA A 80 8.87 23.26 4.03
N LYS A 81 9.63 22.48 4.82
CA LYS A 81 11.10 22.55 4.85
C LYS A 81 11.74 21.84 3.66
N GLY A 82 11.05 20.89 3.04
CA GLY A 82 11.53 20.15 1.89
C GLY A 82 11.91 21.09 0.75
N GLU A 83 13.17 21.03 0.31
CA GLU A 83 13.68 21.85 -0.79
C GLU A 83 13.44 21.17 -2.16
N LYS A 84 13.14 19.85 -2.16
CA LYS A 84 13.08 19.02 -3.37
C LYS A 84 11.65 18.66 -3.71
N THR A 85 11.28 18.86 -4.97
CA THR A 85 9.97 18.49 -5.53
C THR A 85 9.71 16.97 -5.55
N GLU A 86 10.74 16.15 -5.30
CA GLU A 86 10.67 14.68 -5.35
C GLU A 86 10.61 14.02 -3.96
N ASP A 87 10.47 14.81 -2.90
CA ASP A 87 10.37 14.26 -1.55
C ASP A 87 9.07 13.48 -1.37
N ARG A 88 9.19 12.32 -0.73
CA ARG A 88 8.08 11.38 -0.49
C ARG A 88 7.90 11.18 1.00
N PHE A 89 6.66 11.29 1.45
CA PHE A 89 6.30 11.23 2.85
C PHE A 89 5.41 10.02 3.12
N TYR A 90 5.75 9.27 4.17
CA TYR A 90 5.09 8.03 4.52
C TYR A 90 4.66 8.08 5.97
N ILE A 91 3.37 7.93 6.23
CA ILE A 91 2.84 7.73 7.58
C ILE A 91 2.79 6.22 7.82
N VAL A 92 3.60 5.73 8.74
CA VAL A 92 3.67 4.31 9.09
C VAL A 92 2.71 4.07 10.25
N SER A 93 1.46 3.73 9.93
CA SER A 93 0.39 3.46 10.90
C SER A 93 -0.69 2.54 10.32
N LYS A 94 -1.23 1.65 11.14
CA LYS A 94 -2.45 0.88 10.85
C LYS A 94 -3.71 1.73 11.07
N ASP A 95 -3.62 2.89 11.73
CA ASP A 95 -4.77 3.76 11.95
C ASP A 95 -5.25 4.43 10.64
N THR A 96 -6.50 4.16 10.30
CA THR A 96 -7.19 4.78 9.15
C THR A 96 -7.55 6.25 9.37
N GLY A 97 -7.46 6.76 10.60
CA GLY A 97 -7.67 8.17 10.93
C GLY A 97 -6.77 9.11 10.11
N PHE A 98 -5.55 8.67 9.80
CA PHE A 98 -4.61 9.42 8.95
C PHE A 98 -5.01 9.50 7.47
N ASN A 99 -5.99 8.75 6.98
CA ASN A 99 -6.39 8.81 5.56
C ASN A 99 -6.82 10.24 5.16
N ARG A 100 -7.50 10.98 6.05
CA ARG A 100 -7.90 12.37 5.78
C ARG A 100 -6.71 13.32 5.67
N LEU A 101 -5.66 13.07 6.46
CA LEU A 101 -4.41 13.82 6.36
C LEU A 101 -3.68 13.53 5.04
N VAL A 102 -3.68 12.27 4.60
CA VAL A 102 -3.12 11.88 3.30
C VAL A 102 -3.87 12.57 2.18
N ASP A 103 -5.20 12.47 2.15
CA ASP A 103 -6.06 13.10 1.14
C ASP A 103 -5.78 14.61 1.05
N PHE A 104 -5.73 15.29 2.20
CA PHE A 104 -5.47 16.73 2.30
C PHE A 104 -4.17 17.16 1.61
N TRP A 105 -3.09 16.40 1.76
CA TRP A 105 -1.79 16.71 1.17
C TRP A 105 -1.68 16.26 -0.29
N VAL A 106 -2.30 15.14 -0.66
CA VAL A 106 -2.36 14.67 -2.05
C VAL A 106 -3.13 15.65 -2.93
N GLU A 107 -4.25 16.21 -2.45
CA GLU A 107 -5.00 17.27 -3.13
C GLU A 107 -4.15 18.53 -3.40
N ARG A 108 -3.07 18.72 -2.64
CA ARG A 108 -2.11 19.83 -2.78
C ARG A 108 -0.85 19.45 -3.57
N GLY A 109 -0.84 18.29 -4.20
CA GLY A 109 0.28 17.82 -5.04
C GLY A 109 1.46 17.25 -4.26
N VAL A 110 1.33 17.00 -2.95
CA VAL A 110 2.41 16.40 -2.15
C VAL A 110 2.31 14.87 -2.22
N THR A 111 3.44 14.20 -2.40
CA THR A 111 3.50 12.73 -2.41
C THR A 111 3.48 12.20 -0.97
N VAL A 112 2.28 12.00 -0.42
CA VAL A 112 2.08 11.41 0.91
C VAL A 112 1.35 10.07 0.78
N LYS A 113 1.75 9.05 1.55
CA LYS A 113 1.04 7.77 1.64
C LYS A 113 0.99 7.26 3.07
N ARG A 114 -0.08 6.54 3.42
CA ARG A 114 -0.11 5.71 4.62
C ARG A 114 0.31 4.29 4.29
N ILE A 115 1.24 3.74 5.07
CA ILE A 115 1.75 2.38 4.96
C ILE A 115 1.70 1.72 6.34
N VAL A 116 1.75 0.39 6.38
CA VAL A 116 1.75 -0.36 7.66
C VAL A 116 3.17 -0.64 8.17
N ASN A 117 4.15 -0.66 7.28
CA ASN A 117 5.57 -0.90 7.54
C ASN A 117 6.44 -0.44 6.36
N LEU A 118 7.76 -0.57 6.48
CA LEU A 118 8.76 -0.09 5.52
C LEU A 118 8.93 -1.01 4.27
N GLU A 119 8.33 -2.20 4.24
CA GLU A 119 8.40 -3.10 3.06
C GLU A 119 7.73 -2.54 1.81
N HIS A 120 6.99 -1.44 1.94
CA HIS A 120 6.44 -0.68 0.81
C HIS A 120 7.47 -0.45 -0.31
N ASN A 121 8.75 -0.25 0.03
CA ASN A 121 9.82 0.09 -0.90
C ASN A 121 10.28 -1.02 -1.84
N LYS A 122 10.03 -2.31 -1.54
CA LYS A 122 10.47 -3.41 -2.44
C LYS A 122 9.94 -3.25 -3.87
N LYS A 123 8.74 -2.71 -4.02
CA LYS A 123 8.12 -2.49 -5.34
C LYS A 123 8.63 -1.26 -6.08
N VAL A 124 9.29 -0.32 -5.42
CA VAL A 124 9.78 0.92 -6.05
C VAL A 124 11.22 0.75 -6.54
N LEU A 125 12.10 0.13 -5.74
CA LEU A 125 13.50 -0.14 -6.12
C LEU A 125 13.63 -1.11 -7.31
N GLU A 126 12.77 -2.13 -7.40
CA GLU A 126 12.72 -3.03 -8.56
C GLU A 126 12.29 -2.33 -9.86
N MET A 127 11.57 -1.19 -9.76
CA MET A 127 11.16 -0.40 -10.93
C MET A 127 12.21 0.62 -11.37
N VAL A 128 13.15 1.03 -10.50
CA VAL A 128 14.19 2.02 -10.83
C VAL A 128 15.41 1.37 -11.47
N SER A 129 15.79 0.16 -11.05
CA SER A 129 16.89 -0.61 -11.67
C SER A 129 16.62 -1.08 -13.09
N THR A 130 15.36 -1.01 -13.55
CA THR A 130 14.92 -1.43 -14.88
C THR A 130 14.74 -0.28 -15.88
N LEU A 131 15.01 0.98 -15.49
CA LEU A 131 14.68 2.16 -16.31
C LEU A 131 15.84 2.74 -17.15
N GLU A 132 17.07 2.28 -17.00
CA GLU A 132 18.19 2.81 -17.81
C GLU A 132 18.49 2.04 -19.11
N GLN A 133 17.88 0.89 -19.37
CA GLN A 133 17.94 0.28 -20.70
C GLN A 133 16.60 -0.31 -21.12
N GLU A 134 16.10 0.24 -22.23
CA GLU A 134 15.01 -0.22 -23.11
C GLU A 134 13.59 0.36 -22.94
N LYS A 135 13.18 1.03 -24.03
CA LYS A 135 11.83 1.31 -24.52
C LYS A 135 10.87 0.09 -24.47
N PRO A 136 9.55 0.33 -24.62
CA PRO A 136 8.50 -0.11 -23.69
C PRO A 136 8.21 -1.62 -23.76
N LYS A 137 8.25 -2.31 -22.62
CA LYS A 137 7.71 -3.68 -22.47
C LYS A 137 6.93 -3.85 -21.18
N GLY A 138 5.76 -4.48 -21.31
CA GLY A 138 4.67 -4.51 -20.36
C GLY A 138 4.94 -5.28 -19.06
N LYS A 139 4.24 -4.85 -18.01
CA LYS A 139 4.23 -5.48 -16.69
C LYS A 139 3.69 -6.92 -16.75
N SER A 140 4.41 -7.80 -16.07
CA SER A 140 4.20 -9.24 -15.99
C SER A 140 2.80 -9.61 -15.45
N LYS A 141 1.96 -10.14 -16.35
CA LYS A 141 0.84 -11.01 -16.01
C LYS A 141 1.43 -12.32 -15.45
N SER A 142 1.14 -12.64 -14.19
CA SER A 142 1.41 -13.98 -13.65
C SER A 142 0.72 -15.01 -14.54
N LYS A 143 1.48 -15.82 -15.29
CA LYS A 143 0.91 -16.85 -16.16
C LYS A 143 0.04 -17.80 -15.33
N VAL A 144 -1.26 -17.77 -15.63
CA VAL A 144 -2.22 -18.80 -15.26
C VAL A 144 -2.00 -19.98 -16.21
N SER A 145 -1.83 -21.19 -15.69
CA SER A 145 -1.77 -22.42 -16.50
C SER A 145 -3.08 -22.56 -17.30
N ASP A 146 -3.00 -23.03 -18.54
CA ASP A 146 -4.14 -23.05 -19.48
C ASP A 146 -5.38 -23.81 -18.98
N SER A 147 -5.23 -24.69 -17.98
CA SER A 147 -6.34 -25.43 -17.36
C SER A 147 -7.33 -24.57 -16.56
N ASN A 148 -6.94 -23.36 -16.13
CA ASN A 148 -7.71 -22.56 -15.17
C ASN A 148 -8.25 -21.23 -15.78
N LYS A 149 -8.23 -21.12 -17.11
CA LYS A 149 -8.84 -20.00 -17.83
C LYS A 149 -10.31 -20.30 -18.09
N ALA A 150 -11.15 -19.28 -17.97
CA ALA A 150 -12.52 -19.31 -18.46
C ALA A 150 -12.57 -18.82 -19.90
N THR A 151 -13.49 -19.35 -20.71
CA THR A 151 -13.83 -18.81 -22.02
C THR A 151 -15.01 -17.83 -21.94
N LYS A 152 -15.30 -17.15 -23.05
CA LYS A 152 -16.45 -16.24 -23.15
C LYS A 152 -17.77 -17.02 -22.98
N GLU A 153 -17.85 -18.20 -23.59
CA GLU A 153 -19.01 -19.08 -23.56
C GLU A 153 -19.29 -19.56 -22.13
N GLU A 154 -18.24 -19.90 -21.37
CA GLU A 154 -18.37 -20.31 -19.97
C GLU A 154 -18.85 -19.16 -19.07
N LEU A 155 -18.48 -17.91 -19.34
CA LEU A 155 -19.00 -16.76 -18.58
C LEU A 155 -20.44 -16.43 -18.95
N LEU A 156 -20.83 -16.55 -20.22
CA LEU A 156 -22.19 -16.34 -20.70
C LEU A 156 -23.18 -17.42 -20.22
N GLN A 157 -22.68 -18.57 -19.73
CA GLN A 157 -23.52 -19.56 -19.06
C GLN A 157 -24.05 -19.06 -17.69
N TYR A 158 -23.37 -18.09 -17.07
CA TYR A 158 -23.74 -17.53 -15.76
C TYR A 158 -24.14 -16.04 -15.80
N LEU A 159 -23.83 -15.33 -16.89
CA LEU A 159 -24.10 -13.90 -17.09
C LEU A 159 -24.95 -13.72 -18.35
N SER A 160 -25.88 -12.76 -18.35
CA SER A 160 -26.56 -12.36 -19.59
C SER A 160 -25.62 -11.57 -20.52
N GLU A 161 -25.96 -11.45 -21.81
CA GLU A 161 -25.18 -10.65 -22.76
C GLU A 161 -25.05 -9.18 -22.34
N GLU A 162 -26.05 -8.62 -21.65
CA GLU A 162 -26.03 -7.26 -21.10
C GLU A 162 -25.13 -7.11 -19.87
N GLU A 163 -24.89 -8.20 -19.14
CA GLU A 163 -24.03 -8.23 -17.95
C GLU A 163 -22.58 -8.57 -18.30
N TYR A 164 -22.35 -9.21 -19.43
CA TYR A 164 -21.03 -9.60 -19.91
C TYR A 164 -20.22 -8.40 -20.43
N SER A 165 -18.91 -8.46 -20.21
CA SER A 165 -17.94 -7.57 -20.84
C SER A 165 -16.62 -8.31 -21.00
N ASP A 166 -15.88 -8.03 -22.08
CA ASP A 166 -14.55 -8.61 -22.33
C ASP A 166 -13.59 -8.32 -21.17
N LYS A 167 -13.82 -7.23 -20.43
CA LYS A 167 -13.05 -6.91 -19.23
C LYS A 167 -13.32 -7.84 -18.05
N ILE A 168 -14.53 -8.40 -17.93
CA ILE A 168 -14.84 -9.43 -16.92
C ILE A 168 -14.03 -10.68 -17.23
N LEU A 169 -13.98 -11.08 -18.50
CA LEU A 169 -13.18 -12.20 -18.97
C LEU A 169 -11.69 -11.96 -18.71
N GLU A 170 -11.20 -10.75 -19.00
CA GLU A 170 -9.81 -10.39 -18.71
C GLU A 170 -9.51 -10.44 -17.20
N ILE A 171 -10.36 -9.85 -16.36
CA ILE A 171 -10.21 -9.84 -14.89
C ILE A 171 -10.24 -11.28 -14.34
N PHE A 172 -11.18 -12.09 -14.79
CA PHE A 172 -11.33 -13.48 -14.36
C PHE A 172 -10.07 -14.30 -14.70
N ASN A 173 -9.52 -14.08 -15.90
CA ASN A 173 -8.33 -14.79 -16.38
C ASN A 173 -7.01 -14.18 -15.90
N SER A 174 -6.98 -12.91 -15.51
CA SER A 174 -5.77 -12.23 -15.01
C SER A 174 -5.45 -12.58 -13.56
N TYR A 175 -6.44 -13.06 -12.80
CA TYR A 175 -6.30 -13.31 -11.37
C TYR A 175 -6.52 -14.80 -11.01
N LYS A 176 -5.75 -15.28 -10.03
CA LYS A 176 -5.82 -16.66 -9.52
C LYS A 176 -6.72 -16.81 -8.29
N THR A 177 -6.95 -15.72 -7.55
CA THR A 177 -7.69 -15.78 -6.28
C THR A 177 -9.06 -15.12 -6.40
N LYS A 178 -10.04 -15.66 -5.68
CA LYS A 178 -11.42 -15.14 -5.62
C LYS A 178 -11.46 -13.70 -5.14
N VAL A 179 -10.61 -13.37 -4.16
CA VAL A 179 -10.49 -12.02 -3.60
C VAL A 179 -9.95 -11.03 -4.64
N ALA A 180 -8.91 -11.40 -5.40
CA ALA A 180 -8.36 -10.52 -6.43
C ALA A 180 -9.35 -10.30 -7.59
N ILE A 181 -10.11 -11.34 -7.96
CA ILE A 181 -11.17 -11.23 -8.97
C ILE A 181 -12.27 -10.30 -8.48
N ASN A 182 -12.75 -10.45 -7.23
CA ASN A 182 -13.76 -9.57 -6.65
C ASN A 182 -13.31 -8.11 -6.61
N ASN A 183 -12.06 -7.87 -6.21
CA ASN A 183 -11.48 -6.52 -6.20
C ASN A 183 -11.34 -5.93 -7.61
N GLY A 184 -10.96 -6.75 -8.60
CA GLY A 184 -10.90 -6.34 -10.00
C GLY A 184 -12.28 -5.94 -10.54
N LEU A 185 -13.30 -6.76 -10.29
CA LEU A 185 -14.69 -6.46 -10.68
C LEU A 185 -15.21 -5.20 -9.99
N THR A 186 -14.89 -5.00 -8.71
CA THR A 186 -15.30 -3.80 -7.95
C THR A 186 -14.68 -2.53 -8.55
N LYS A 187 -13.42 -2.62 -8.98
CA LYS A 187 -12.71 -1.52 -9.63
C LYS A 187 -13.24 -1.22 -11.04
N GLU A 188 -13.64 -2.25 -11.79
CA GLU A 188 -14.12 -2.09 -13.16
C GLU A 188 -15.51 -1.45 -13.22
N PHE A 189 -16.47 -1.95 -12.45
CA PHE A 189 -17.83 -1.41 -12.50
C PHE A 189 -18.01 -0.13 -11.69
N ARG A 190 -17.11 0.15 -10.73
CA ARG A 190 -17.22 1.26 -9.76
C ARG A 190 -18.57 1.31 -9.03
N ASP A 191 -19.29 0.18 -9.03
CA ASP A 191 -20.59 -0.04 -8.43
C ASP A 191 -20.51 -1.34 -7.62
N SER A 192 -20.51 -1.19 -6.29
CA SER A 192 -20.33 -2.31 -5.38
C SER A 192 -21.48 -3.32 -5.42
N GLN A 193 -22.70 -2.90 -5.75
CA GLN A 193 -23.86 -3.78 -5.87
C GLN A 193 -23.78 -4.60 -7.15
N LYS A 194 -23.46 -3.95 -8.27
CA LYS A 194 -23.29 -4.61 -9.57
C LYS A 194 -22.12 -5.61 -9.56
N SER A 195 -20.96 -5.22 -9.02
CA SER A 195 -19.80 -6.11 -8.88
C SER A 195 -20.09 -7.31 -7.98
N SER A 196 -20.82 -7.10 -6.89
CA SER A 196 -21.21 -8.19 -5.97
C SER A 196 -22.22 -9.16 -6.60
N ALA A 197 -23.16 -8.66 -7.42
CA ALA A 197 -24.12 -9.48 -8.14
C ALA A 197 -23.44 -10.37 -9.18
N ILE A 198 -22.54 -9.79 -9.99
CA ILE A 198 -21.74 -10.51 -10.99
C ILE A 198 -20.82 -11.54 -10.32
N TYR A 199 -20.13 -11.15 -9.24
CA TYR A 199 -19.28 -12.07 -8.49
C TYR A 199 -20.06 -13.26 -7.89
N LYS A 200 -21.28 -13.03 -7.38
CA LYS A 200 -22.14 -14.11 -6.88
C LYS A 200 -22.54 -15.10 -7.98
N LYS A 201 -22.87 -14.61 -9.18
CA LYS A 201 -23.20 -15.44 -10.35
C LYS A 201 -22.00 -16.28 -10.82
N LEU A 202 -20.80 -15.71 -10.79
CA LEU A 202 -19.56 -16.38 -11.20
C LEU A 202 -18.95 -17.29 -10.12
N LYS A 203 -19.53 -17.35 -8.91
CA LYS A 203 -18.96 -18.07 -7.76
C LYS A 203 -18.79 -19.57 -8.02
N SER A 204 -19.71 -20.19 -8.77
CA SER A 204 -19.62 -21.61 -9.15
C SER A 204 -18.46 -21.84 -10.13
N LEU A 205 -18.36 -21.00 -11.16
CA LEU A 205 -17.26 -21.07 -12.13
C LEU A 205 -15.88 -20.81 -11.50
N LEU A 206 -15.80 -19.92 -10.50
CA LEU A 206 -14.59 -19.69 -9.71
C LEU A 206 -14.14 -20.95 -8.96
N LYS A 207 -15.08 -21.78 -8.50
CA LYS A 207 -14.79 -23.05 -7.81
C LYS A 207 -14.35 -24.14 -8.81
N GLU A 208 -15.02 -24.22 -9.96
CA GLU A 208 -14.69 -25.17 -11.04
C GLU A 208 -13.30 -24.92 -11.63
N LYS A 209 -12.93 -23.65 -11.86
CA LYS A 209 -11.61 -23.25 -12.38
C LYS A 209 -10.52 -23.19 -11.30
N GLN A 210 -10.76 -23.80 -10.13
CA GLN A 210 -9.82 -23.89 -9.00
C GLN A 210 -9.18 -22.54 -8.61
N LYS A 211 -9.98 -21.45 -8.65
CA LYS A 211 -9.51 -20.14 -8.18
C LYS A 211 -9.49 -20.16 -6.66
N SER A 212 -8.35 -19.80 -6.07
CA SER A 212 -8.09 -19.95 -4.63
C SER A 212 -8.75 -18.88 -3.77
#